data_AF-G0MWU9-F1
#
_entry.id   AF-G0MWU9-F1
#
_cell.length_a   1.000
_cell.length_b   1.000
_cell.length_c   1.000
_cell.angle_alpha   90.00
_cell.angle_beta   90.00
_cell.angle_gamma   90.00
#
_symmetry.space_group_name_H-M   'P 1'
#
loop_
_entity.id
_entity.type
_entity.pdbx_description
1 polymer ?
#
loop_
_entity_poly.entity_id
_entity_poly.type
_entity_poly.pdbx_seq_one_letter_code
_entity_poly.pdbx_strand_id
1 'polypeptide(L)' 'MLRECGHTICEQCANKLLNAKLQNLLVCPFCEKVTVVNGPAETLPKNFALLEQIESIQKIPMMSVKPNILY' A
#
# COMPACT_ATOMS: atom_id res chain seq x y z
N MET A 1 4.18 2.60 5.21
CA MET A 1 5.41 2.29 4.45
C MET A 1 6.25 1.33 5.27
N LEU A 2 6.87 0.33 4.63
CA LEU A 2 7.67 -0.70 5.31
C LEU A 2 9.15 -0.31 5.35
N ARG A 3 9.74 -0.32 6.55
CA ARG A 3 11.12 0.16 6.78
C ARG A 3 12.17 -0.64 6.00
N GLU A 4 12.02 -1.96 5.92
CA GLU A 4 13.06 -2.85 5.39
C GLU A 4 13.11 -2.90 3.85
N CYS A 5 12.08 -2.39 3.18
CA CYS A 5 11.97 -2.48 1.71
C CYS A 5 11.44 -1.23 1.00
N GLY A 6 10.89 -0.24 1.73
CA GLY A 6 10.33 0.98 1.13
C GLY A 6 8.96 0.80 0.47
N HIS A 7 8.47 -0.43 0.29
CA HIS A 7 7.14 -0.66 -0.26
C HIS A 7 6.06 -0.05 0.63
N THR A 8 5.02 0.48 -0.01
CA THR A 8 3.85 1.05 0.66
C THR A 8 2.65 0.16 0.41
N ILE A 9 1.87 -0.08 1.46
CA ILE A 9 0.57 -0.76 1.41
C ILE A 9 -0.45 0.08 2.16
N CYS A 10 -1.73 -0.17 1.87
CA CYS A 10 -2.83 0.49 2.55
C CYS A 10 -2.88 0.13 4.04
N GLU A 11 -3.40 1.02 4.90
CA GLU A 11 -3.49 0.78 6.35
C GLU A 11 -4.34 -0.45 6.69
N GLN A 12 -5.47 -0.63 5.98
CA GLN A 12 -6.31 -1.81 6.13
C GLN A 12 -5.58 -3.11 5.76
N CYS A 13 -4.73 -3.04 4.72
CA CYS A 13 -3.91 -4.16 4.24
C CYS A 13 -2.87 -4.52 5.31
N ALA A 14 -2.20 -3.51 5.87
CA ALA A 14 -1.23 -3.69 6.94
C ALA A 14 -1.87 -4.28 8.21
N ASN A 15 -3.05 -3.81 8.62
CA ASN A 15 -3.79 -4.37 9.76
C ASN A 15 -4.15 -5.84 9.55
N LYS A 16 -4.63 -6.22 8.36
CA LYS A 16 -4.93 -7.63 8.04
C LYS A 16 -3.68 -8.51 8.12
N LEU A 17 -2.55 -8.03 7.57
CA LEU A 17 -1.29 -8.77 7.58
C LEU A 17 -0.71 -8.92 9.00
N LEU A 18 -0.81 -7.88 9.82
CA LEU A 18 -0.40 -7.93 11.22
C LEU A 18 -1.29 -8.89 12.03
N ASN A 19 -2.60 -8.82 11.88
CA ASN A 19 -3.54 -9.70 12.59
C ASN A 19 -3.40 -11.18 12.19
N ALA A 20 -2.88 -11.46 10.99
CA ALA A 20 -2.58 -12.83 10.56
C ALA A 20 -1.33 -13.43 11.22
N LYS A 21 -0.53 -12.63 11.95
CA LYS A 21 0.73 -13.05 12.56
C LYS A 21 0.77 -12.68 14.05
N LEU A 22 1.10 -13.63 14.91
CA LEU A 22 1.11 -13.44 16.37
C LEU A 22 2.27 -12.58 16.91
N GLN A 23 3.22 -12.15 16.07
CA GLN A 23 4.51 -11.60 16.51
C GLN A 23 4.82 -10.17 16.05
N ASN A 24 3.81 -9.36 15.69
CA ASN A 24 4.05 -7.99 15.23
C ASN A 24 5.00 -7.91 14.00
N LEU A 25 5.02 -8.99 13.21
CA LEU A 25 5.82 -9.11 12.00
C LEU A 25 4.95 -8.85 10.79
N LEU A 26 5.39 -7.94 9.93
CA LEU A 26 4.75 -7.64 8.67
C LEU A 26 5.66 -8.10 7.53
N VAL A 27 5.21 -9.11 6.79
CA VAL A 27 5.89 -9.59 5.59
C VAL A 27 5.42 -8.77 4.40
N CYS A 28 6.35 -8.14 3.68
CA CYS A 28 6.02 -7.40 2.47
C CYS A 28 5.46 -8.35 1.40
N PRO A 29 4.26 -8.11 0.83
CA PRO A 29 3.68 -8.99 -0.18
C PRO A 29 4.35 -8.91 -1.55
N PHE A 30 5.23 -7.92 -1.77
CA PHE A 30 5.91 -7.70 -3.06
C PHE A 30 7.30 -8.31 -3.12
N CYS A 31 8.01 -8.35 -1.99
CA CYS A 31 9.42 -8.75 -1.95
C CYS A 31 9.77 -9.61 -0.73
N GLU A 32 8.76 -10.07 0.02
CA GLU A 32 8.86 -11.01 1.14
C GLU A 32 9.77 -10.59 2.31
N LYS A 33 10.28 -9.36 2.30
CA LYS A 33 11.07 -8.81 3.40
C LYS A 33 10.20 -8.63 4.65
N VAL A 34 10.69 -9.16 5.76
CA VAL A 34 10.07 -9.05 7.08
C VAL A 34 10.38 -7.68 7.69
N THR A 35 9.36 -6.96 8.12
CA THR A 35 9.49 -5.72 8.90
C THR A 35 8.89 -5.93 10.28
N VAL A 36 9.63 -5.58 11.34
CA VAL A 36 9.11 -5.57 12.71
C VAL A 36 8.31 -4.29 12.93
N VAL A 37 7.08 -4.41 13.40
CA VAL A 37 6.17 -3.28 13.63
C VAL A 37 5.83 -3.16 15.11
N ASN A 38 6.35 -2.14 15.78
CA ASN A 38 6.11 -1.95 17.22
C ASN A 38 4.77 -1.22 17.47
N GLY A 39 3.64 -1.91 17.22
CA GLY A 39 2.30 -1.36 17.45
C GLY A 39 1.30 -1.68 16.33
N PRO A 40 0.13 -1.02 16.33
CA PRO A 40 -0.87 -1.17 15.27
C PRO A 40 -0.39 -0.58 13.93
N ALA A 41 -1.03 -0.94 12.82
CA ALA A 41 -0.62 -0.47 11.49
C ALA A 41 -0.63 1.05 11.34
N GLU A 42 -1.45 1.76 12.12
CA GLU A 42 -1.54 3.23 12.16
C GLU A 42 -0.21 3.89 12.58
N THR A 43 0.64 3.16 13.30
CA THR A 43 1.98 3.64 13.70
C THR A 43 2.99 3.63 12.55
N LEU A 44 2.68 2.92 11.45
CA LEU A 44 3.55 2.89 10.28
C LEU A 44 3.52 4.24 9.57
N PRO A 45 4.67 4.74 9.09
CA PRO A 45 4.74 6.01 8.39
C PRO A 45 3.85 5.98 7.13
N LYS A 46 2.98 6.99 7.00
CA LYS A 46 2.12 7.18 5.84
C LYS A 46 2.91 7.80 4.69
N ASN A 47 2.63 7.36 3.46
CA ASN A 47 3.20 7.97 2.28
C ASN A 47 2.27 9.09 1.79
N PHE A 48 2.44 10.30 2.32
CA PHE A 48 1.58 11.45 2.01
C PHE A 48 1.65 11.85 0.53
N ALA A 49 2.82 11.71 -0.10
CA ALA A 49 2.96 11.98 -1.54
C ALA A 49 2.06 11.07 -2.40
N LEU A 50 1.99 9.77 -2.06
CA LEU A 50 1.07 8.85 -2.76
C LEU A 50 -0.40 9.17 -2.46
N LEU A 51 -0.74 9.59 -1.24
CA LEU A 51 -2.12 9.97 -0.90
C LEU A 51 -2.58 11.18 -1.71
N GLU A 52 -1.76 12.23 -1.77
CA GLU A 52 -2.03 13.43 -2.58
C GLU A 52 -2.19 13.09 -4.07
N GLN A 53 -1.32 12.21 -4.60
CA GLN A 53 -1.42 11.75 -5.98
C GLN A 53 -2.72 10.98 -6.24
N ILE A 54 -3.10 10.05 -5.36
CA ILE A 54 -4.35 9.28 -5.49
C ILE A 54 -5.56 10.21 -5.47
N GLU A 55 -5.60 11.18 -4.54
CA GLU A 55 -6.66 12.18 -4.46
C GLU A 55 -6.74 13.05 -5.73
N SER A 56 -5.60 13.36 -6.35
CA SER A 56 -5.56 14.10 -7.61
C SER A 56 -6.09 13.26 -8.78
N ILE A 57 -5.75 11.97 -8.85
CA ILE A 57 -6.17 11.06 -9.93
C ILE A 57 -7.68 10.81 -9.88
N GLN A 58 -8.27 10.71 -8.68
CA GLN A 58 -9.72 10.54 -8.51
C GLN A 58 -10.53 11.71 -9.06
N LYS A 59 -9.94 12.90 -9.17
CA LYS A 59 -10.57 14.09 -9.75
C LYS A 59 -10.42 14.17 -11.27
N ILE A 60 -9.60 13.31 -11.88
CA ILE A 60 -9.46 13.23 -13.33
C ILE A 60 -10.66 12.46 -13.88
N PRO A 61 -11.49 13.06 -14.76
CA PRO A 61 -12.51 12.30 -15.46
C PRO A 61 -11.82 11.19 -16.25
N MET A 62 -12.17 9.93 -15.98
CA MET A 62 -11.65 8.79 -16.72
C MET A 62 -12.01 8.98 -18.20
N MET A 63 -11.06 9.41 -19.02
CA MET A 63 -11.20 9.34 -20.46
C MET A 63 -11.19 7.86 -20.80
N SER A 64 -12.35 7.31 -21.15
CA SER A 64 -12.47 5.95 -21.68
C SER A 64 -11.54 5.80 -22.88
N VAL A 65 -10.36 5.20 -22.66
CA VAL A 65 -9.50 4.74 -23.74
C VAL A 65 -10.25 3.58 -24.38
N LYS A 66 -11.01 3.87 -25.44
CA LYS A 66 -11.55 2.81 -26.28
C LYS A 66 -10.35 2.03 -26.80
N PRO A 67 -10.26 0.71 -26.57
CA PRO A 67 -9.19 -0.07 -27.16
C PRO A 67 -9.30 0.11 -28.68
N ASN A 68 -8.22 0.61 -29.28
CA ASN A 68 -8.12 0.73 -30.73
C ASN A 68 -7.90 -0.68 -31.28
N ILE A 69 -8.99 -1.43 -31.38
CA ILE A 69 -9.00 -2.77 -31.94
C ILE A 69 -9.01 -2.56 -33.46
N LEU A 70 -7.82 -2.56 -34.05
CA LEU A 70 -7.65 -2.68 -35.49
C LEU A 70 -7.79 -4.18 -35.84
N TYR A 71 -8.96 -4.57 -36.36
CA TYR A 71 -9.14 -5.74 -37.20
C TYR A 71 -9.86 -5.30 -38.48
#